data_AF-A0A9D6WG35-F1
#
_entry.id   AF-A0A9D6WG35-F1
#
_cell.length_a   1.000
_cell.length_b   1.000
_cell.length_c   1.000
_cell.angle_alpha   90.00
_cell.angle_beta   90.00
_cell.angle_gamma   90.00
#
_symmetry.space_group_name_H-M   'P 1'
#
loop_
_entity.id
_entity.type
_entity.pdbx_description
1 polymer ?
#
loop_
_entity_poly.entity_id
_entity_poly.type
_entity_poly.pdbx_seq_one_letter_code
_entity_poly.pdbx_strand_id
1 'polypeptide(L)'
;MPVSIDAFKTAFKKGAKAKNDKIRWTYKEKWWQTQTSLKGVVTALDALDKDLSKKNVQAVLDAIDRLPEKKRLRYAEPLAELRREVSSIAVPTTPAVVDRQKINDDAFVFMSGGKALGGPITKTRADFVESLNGKLGELAKTHGFQIDDLDGLIESVVKDAKMGATSSDVDASVWGEALKHVNDTVIPGIAKDLANMKSTGLLGDGAVLKGVKFTGSDFHKGGKQVLILRFEEDGRTKKVVYKPSSLKVDATLFGKDSVGARLGVQTYNIVPMETEDHEDAGYGYMEFVDTGGHPSTGADVLKIYESLAANMALSYYVGLEDVHEENIIVKKDGLQVIDMEATTGVFNEKDDEKSGGFIDQLWNKAIWQGLRVELQKLAGDGKLTSLPKDKDVEKRMLASFKAVIDKLGTVGTDLKPLEDVLAQQTTRTVPIPTNVFQKELIPEAGNYASLGEWKKRIKTDVDRAQPNDDTNVVVKAKATTSTPYATIGNLLSTQGVFDALKRGDVPYYTRQLGSTTVEDEKGEAIDVPGYVKVVDPIDVAMTKRRTKQPKNLYKVFKVQGIDRVLEVQADVAQWIAAKKNNPN
;
A
#
# COMPACT_ATOMS: atom_id res chain seq x y z
N MET A 1 24.60 -17.06 41.38
CA MET A 1 23.25 -17.48 40.93
C MET A 1 23.20 -17.36 39.42
N PRO A 2 22.83 -18.40 38.66
CA PRO A 2 22.80 -18.30 37.21
C PRO A 2 21.63 -17.40 36.79
N VAL A 3 21.96 -16.35 36.04
CA VAL A 3 20.98 -15.44 35.44
C VAL A 3 20.19 -16.23 34.39
N SER A 4 18.85 -16.17 34.43
CA SER A 4 18.03 -16.89 33.45
C SER A 4 18.28 -16.37 32.03
N ILE A 5 18.20 -17.26 31.04
CA ILE A 5 18.37 -16.93 29.63
C ILE A 5 17.42 -15.79 29.19
N ASP A 6 16.26 -15.66 29.83
CA ASP A 6 15.29 -14.60 29.54
C ASP A 6 15.71 -13.25 30.11
N ALA A 7 16.38 -13.20 31.26
CA ALA A 7 16.97 -11.98 31.79
C ALA A 7 18.14 -11.48 30.91
N PHE A 8 18.92 -12.39 30.34
CA PHE A 8 19.97 -12.06 29.36
C PHE A 8 19.39 -11.54 28.04
N LYS A 9 18.39 -12.22 27.46
CA LYS A 9 17.70 -11.76 26.23
C LYS A 9 17.03 -10.40 26.43
N THR A 10 16.45 -10.16 27.60
CA THR A 10 15.80 -8.89 27.94
C THR A 10 16.83 -7.76 28.07
N ALA A 11 17.96 -8.00 28.77
CA ALA A 11 19.04 -7.02 28.88
C ALA A 11 19.70 -6.70 27.52
N PHE A 12 19.88 -7.72 26.67
CA PHE A 12 20.42 -7.56 25.32
C PHE A 12 19.49 -6.76 24.40
N LYS A 13 18.19 -7.08 24.38
CA LYS A 13 17.19 -6.33 23.60
C LYS A 13 17.07 -4.87 24.08
N LYS A 14 17.15 -4.62 25.38
CA LYS A 14 17.06 -3.26 25.97
C LYS A 14 18.31 -2.43 25.65
N GLY A 15 19.50 -3.03 25.69
CA GLY A 15 20.77 -2.38 25.32
C GLY A 15 20.91 -2.11 23.82
N ALA A 16 20.48 -3.06 22.98
CA ALA A 16 20.53 -2.93 21.52
C ALA A 16 19.53 -1.89 21.00
N LYS A 17 18.30 -1.82 21.56
CA LYS A 17 17.28 -0.83 21.17
C LYS A 17 17.68 0.60 21.54
N ALA A 18 18.13 0.83 22.78
CA ALA A 18 18.52 2.16 23.25
C ALA A 18 19.75 2.75 22.52
N LYS A 19 20.68 1.91 22.04
CA LYS A 19 21.83 2.35 21.22
C LYS A 19 21.48 2.50 19.73
N ASN A 20 20.61 1.66 19.17
CA ASN A 20 20.15 1.78 17.78
C ASN A 20 19.41 3.09 17.52
N ASP A 21 18.60 3.55 18.47
CA ASP A 21 17.78 4.74 18.29
C ASP A 21 18.63 6.03 18.38
N LYS A 22 19.70 6.04 19.18
CA LYS A 22 20.68 7.15 19.25
C LYS A 22 21.52 7.29 17.96
N ILE A 23 21.82 6.18 17.30
CA ILE A 23 22.55 6.14 16.02
C ILE A 23 21.62 6.52 14.84
N ARG A 24 20.35 6.06 14.86
CA ARG A 24 19.34 6.40 13.84
C ARG A 24 19.03 7.89 13.76
N TRP A 25 19.07 8.61 14.88
CA TRP A 25 18.65 10.01 14.94
C TRP A 25 19.70 11.00 14.37
N THR A 26 20.98 10.65 14.40
CA THR A 26 22.06 11.61 14.07
C THR A 26 22.43 11.66 12.57
N TYR A 27 22.01 10.69 11.74
CA TYR A 27 22.56 10.53 10.37
C TYR A 27 21.55 10.15 9.28
N LYS A 28 20.33 10.68 9.33
CA LYS A 28 19.21 10.26 8.46
C LYS A 28 19.42 10.55 6.95
N GLU A 29 20.26 11.53 6.57
CA GLU A 29 20.55 11.83 5.15
C GLU A 29 21.70 11.03 4.53
N LYS A 30 22.68 10.54 5.32
CA LYS A 30 23.81 9.75 4.79
C LYS A 30 23.49 8.25 4.69
N TRP A 31 22.40 7.79 5.30
CA TRP A 31 22.11 6.37 5.49
C TRP A 31 21.58 5.67 4.24
N TRP A 32 20.82 6.38 3.39
CA TRP A 32 20.24 5.80 2.16
C TRP A 32 21.30 5.38 1.12
N GLN A 33 22.43 6.07 1.05
CA GLN A 33 23.55 5.67 0.18
C GLN A 33 24.38 4.50 0.74
N THR A 34 24.10 4.04 1.97
CA THR A 34 24.97 3.09 2.69
C THR A 34 24.49 1.63 2.58
N GLN A 35 23.19 1.39 2.38
CA GLN A 35 22.60 0.04 2.38
C GLN A 35 23.21 -0.91 1.33
N THR A 36 23.46 -0.43 0.10
CA THR A 36 24.04 -1.28 -0.95
C THR A 36 25.45 -1.75 -0.59
N SER A 37 26.19 -0.98 0.20
CA SER A 37 27.61 -1.24 0.51
C SER A 37 27.86 -2.05 1.78
N LEU A 38 26.84 -2.32 2.60
CA LEU A 38 26.94 -3.15 3.82
C LEU A 38 25.96 -4.35 3.83
N LYS A 39 25.26 -4.60 2.71
CA LYS A 39 24.23 -5.63 2.57
C LYS A 39 24.68 -7.02 3.06
N GLY A 40 25.94 -7.40 2.81
CA GLY A 40 26.50 -8.67 3.26
C GLY A 40 26.60 -8.79 4.79
N VAL A 41 26.97 -7.71 5.49
CA VAL A 41 27.06 -7.68 6.96
C VAL A 41 25.66 -7.72 7.58
N VAL A 42 24.71 -6.96 7.02
CA VAL A 42 23.31 -6.95 7.48
C VAL A 42 22.68 -8.33 7.32
N THR A 43 22.85 -8.97 6.16
CA THR A 43 22.32 -10.32 5.90
C THR A 43 22.90 -11.35 6.88
N ALA A 44 24.20 -11.25 7.21
CA ALA A 44 24.83 -12.16 8.17
C ALA A 44 24.33 -11.92 9.61
N LEU A 45 24.06 -10.67 10.00
CA LEU A 45 23.47 -10.34 11.29
C LEU A 45 22.03 -10.87 11.43
N ASP A 46 21.22 -10.76 10.38
CA ASP A 46 19.85 -11.32 10.37
C ASP A 46 19.85 -12.84 10.48
N ALA A 47 20.86 -13.52 9.91
CA ALA A 47 21.04 -14.96 10.07
C ALA A 47 21.46 -15.34 11.49
N LEU A 48 22.33 -14.54 12.11
CA LEU A 48 22.75 -14.74 13.50
C LEU A 48 21.62 -14.52 14.51
N ASP A 49 20.73 -13.56 14.27
CA ASP A 49 19.53 -13.31 15.11
C ASP A 49 18.56 -14.50 15.09
N LYS A 50 18.46 -15.18 13.95
CA LYS A 50 17.59 -16.36 13.77
C LYS A 50 18.20 -17.65 14.33
N ASP A 51 19.52 -17.78 14.26
CA ASP A 51 20.25 -18.97 14.71
C ASP A 51 21.64 -18.57 15.26
N LEU A 52 21.79 -18.69 16.59
CA LEU A 52 23.02 -18.34 17.31
C LEU A 52 24.05 -19.46 17.23
N SER A 53 24.44 -19.84 16.01
CA SER A 53 25.42 -20.90 15.75
C SER A 53 26.81 -20.34 15.46
N LYS A 54 27.86 -21.15 15.71
CA LYS A 54 29.26 -20.79 15.38
C LYS A 54 29.42 -20.40 13.91
N LYS A 55 28.66 -21.05 13.03
CA LYS A 55 28.62 -20.78 11.60
C LYS A 55 28.18 -19.34 11.30
N ASN A 56 27.12 -18.87 11.94
CA ASN A 56 26.58 -17.54 11.68
C ASN A 56 27.42 -16.43 12.34
N VAL A 57 28.03 -16.70 13.50
CA VAL A 57 29.03 -15.81 14.10
C VAL A 57 30.20 -15.60 13.13
N GLN A 58 30.73 -16.69 12.56
CA GLN A 58 31.83 -16.61 11.59
C GLN A 58 31.42 -15.90 10.30
N ALA A 59 30.19 -16.11 9.82
CA ALA A 59 29.68 -15.45 8.63
C ALA A 59 29.63 -13.90 8.77
N VAL A 60 29.32 -13.39 9.96
CA VAL A 60 29.36 -11.94 10.25
C VAL A 60 30.80 -11.43 10.21
N LEU A 61 31.74 -12.14 10.82
CA LEU A 61 33.16 -11.76 10.83
C LEU A 61 33.75 -11.76 9.41
N ASP A 62 33.46 -12.80 8.62
CA ASP A 62 33.90 -12.91 7.23
C ASP A 62 33.30 -11.79 6.36
N ALA A 63 32.05 -11.40 6.61
CA ALA A 63 31.40 -10.31 5.88
C ALA A 63 32.06 -8.95 6.18
N ILE A 64 32.51 -8.72 7.41
CA ILE A 64 33.27 -7.52 7.79
C ILE A 64 34.64 -7.52 7.09
N ASP A 65 35.33 -8.66 7.08
CA ASP A 65 36.68 -8.77 6.53
C ASP A 65 36.70 -8.64 5.00
N ARG A 66 35.60 -9.01 4.32
CA ARG A 66 35.41 -8.85 2.87
C ARG A 66 35.08 -7.43 2.42
N LEU A 67 34.89 -6.48 3.34
CA LEU A 67 34.63 -5.09 2.95
C LEU A 67 35.86 -4.47 2.26
N PRO A 68 35.67 -3.70 1.17
CA PRO A 68 36.75 -2.97 0.52
C PRO A 68 37.54 -2.12 1.53
N GLU A 69 38.85 -2.04 1.39
CA GLU A 69 39.74 -1.37 2.35
C GLU A 69 39.31 0.07 2.68
N LYS A 70 38.95 0.85 1.66
CA LYS A 70 38.44 2.22 1.82
C LYS A 70 37.19 2.29 2.72
N LYS A 71 36.39 1.22 2.78
CA LYS A 71 35.20 1.09 3.64
C LYS A 71 35.58 0.66 5.05
N ARG A 72 36.50 -0.30 5.19
CA ARG A 72 37.06 -0.68 6.50
C ARG A 72 37.71 0.51 7.19
N LEU A 73 38.43 1.36 6.46
CA LEU A 73 39.01 2.61 6.99
C LEU A 73 37.95 3.64 7.36
N ARG A 74 36.93 3.83 6.51
CA ARG A 74 35.84 4.80 6.76
C ARG A 74 34.98 4.43 7.98
N TYR A 75 34.90 3.15 8.33
CA TYR A 75 34.08 2.63 9.44
C TYR A 75 34.90 1.83 10.46
N ALA A 76 36.20 2.15 10.61
CA ALA A 76 37.13 1.32 11.35
C ALA A 76 36.70 1.09 12.81
N GLU A 77 36.25 2.15 13.49
CA GLU A 77 35.86 2.09 14.89
C GLU A 77 34.53 1.31 15.09
N PRO A 78 33.42 1.60 14.37
CA PRO A 78 32.21 0.78 14.43
C PRO A 78 32.41 -0.70 14.07
N LEU A 79 33.23 -0.99 13.04
CA LEU A 79 33.50 -2.37 12.63
C LEU A 79 34.37 -3.10 13.65
N ALA A 80 35.31 -2.42 14.31
CA ALA A 80 36.11 -2.99 15.38
C ALA A 80 35.29 -3.28 16.64
N GLU A 81 34.33 -2.41 16.98
CA GLU A 81 33.38 -2.64 18.07
C GLU A 81 32.47 -3.84 17.78
N LEU A 82 31.85 -3.88 16.60
CA LEU A 82 31.02 -5.00 16.17
C LEU A 82 31.79 -6.33 16.15
N ARG A 83 33.03 -6.32 15.63
CA ARG A 83 33.88 -7.51 15.62
C ARG A 83 34.17 -8.02 17.03
N ARG A 84 34.43 -7.12 17.98
CA ARG A 84 34.68 -7.46 19.39
C ARG A 84 33.45 -8.06 20.05
N GLU A 85 32.28 -7.47 19.82
CA GLU A 85 31.00 -7.97 20.35
C GLU A 85 30.67 -9.36 19.80
N VAL A 86 30.72 -9.53 18.47
CA VAL A 86 30.43 -10.81 17.80
C VAL A 86 31.43 -11.90 18.22
N SER A 87 32.71 -11.56 18.39
CA SER A 87 33.73 -12.51 18.85
C SER A 87 33.58 -12.90 20.33
N SER A 88 32.86 -12.10 21.13
CA SER A 88 32.61 -12.38 22.55
C SER A 88 31.40 -13.30 22.79
N ILE A 89 30.62 -13.61 21.74
CA ILE A 89 29.47 -14.50 21.84
C ILE A 89 29.94 -15.93 22.13
N ALA A 90 29.75 -16.38 23.37
CA ALA A 90 29.99 -17.76 23.75
C ALA A 90 28.92 -18.66 23.10
N VAL A 91 29.30 -19.40 22.06
CA VAL A 91 28.39 -20.35 21.42
C VAL A 91 28.32 -21.64 22.26
N PRO A 92 27.14 -22.04 22.76
CA PRO A 92 26.98 -23.27 23.52
C PRO A 92 27.49 -24.48 22.72
N THR A 93 28.16 -25.41 23.38
CA THR A 93 28.68 -26.64 22.76
C THR A 93 27.60 -27.69 22.49
N THR A 94 26.36 -27.44 22.92
CA THR A 94 25.22 -28.36 22.76
C THR A 94 24.07 -27.64 22.08
N PRO A 95 23.50 -28.18 20.97
CA PRO A 95 22.33 -27.59 20.34
C PRO A 95 21.14 -27.65 21.31
N ALA A 96 20.56 -26.50 21.64
CA ALA A 96 19.28 -26.48 22.32
C ALA A 96 18.22 -27.02 21.35
N VAL A 97 17.67 -28.21 21.62
CA VAL A 97 16.49 -28.72 20.92
C VAL A 97 15.33 -27.84 21.36
N VAL A 98 14.97 -26.87 20.51
CA VAL A 98 13.72 -26.10 20.68
C VAL A 98 12.60 -27.02 20.22
N ASP A 99 11.87 -27.58 21.17
CA ASP A 99 10.64 -28.32 20.93
C ASP A 99 9.60 -27.38 20.31
N ARG A 100 9.40 -27.48 19.00
CA ARG A 100 8.45 -26.65 18.24
C ARG A 100 6.99 -26.98 18.55
N GLN A 101 6.72 -28.12 19.18
CA GLN A 101 5.36 -28.58 19.42
C GLN A 101 4.68 -27.80 20.56
N LYS A 102 5.47 -27.27 21.51
CA LYS A 102 4.98 -26.43 22.61
C LYS A 102 4.58 -25.00 22.24
N ILE A 103 4.91 -24.52 21.03
CA ILE A 103 4.55 -23.15 20.59
C ILE A 103 3.09 -23.08 20.08
N ASN A 104 2.46 -24.22 19.80
CA ASN A 104 1.09 -24.26 19.28
C ASN A 104 0.00 -24.33 20.37
N ASP A 105 0.35 -24.59 21.64
CA ASP A 105 -0.61 -24.85 22.72
C ASP A 105 -0.71 -23.70 23.75
N ASP A 106 -0.17 -22.51 23.46
CA ASP A 106 -0.30 -21.37 24.37
C ASP A 106 -1.75 -20.88 24.41
N ALA A 107 -2.43 -21.12 25.53
CA ALA A 107 -3.74 -20.58 25.84
C ALA A 107 -3.67 -19.04 25.91
N PHE A 108 -4.15 -18.37 24.86
CA PHE A 108 -4.33 -16.92 24.84
C PHE A 108 -5.64 -16.56 25.56
N VAL A 109 -5.52 -15.81 26.66
CA VAL A 109 -6.67 -15.25 27.37
C VAL A 109 -7.04 -13.91 26.72
N PHE A 110 -8.20 -13.86 26.07
CA PHE A 110 -8.80 -12.61 25.61
C PHE A 110 -9.27 -11.80 26.82
N MET A 111 -8.68 -10.62 27.04
CA MET A 111 -9.21 -9.66 28.00
C MET A 111 -10.26 -8.79 27.28
N SER A 112 -11.53 -9.15 27.42
CA SER A 112 -12.62 -8.27 27.00
C SER A 112 -12.59 -6.99 27.82
N GLY A 113 -12.18 -5.88 27.20
CA GLY A 113 -12.28 -4.55 27.78
C GLY A 113 -13.75 -4.08 27.82
N GLY A 114 -14.47 -4.42 28.90
CA GLY A 114 -15.82 -3.92 29.16
C GLY A 114 -16.50 -4.68 30.29
N LYS A 115 -17.00 -3.95 31.30
CA LYS A 115 -17.55 -4.52 32.55
C LYS A 115 -18.73 -5.49 32.30
N ALA A 116 -18.52 -6.72 32.76
CA ALA A 116 -19.46 -7.63 33.42
C ALA A 116 -20.82 -7.90 32.74
N LEU A 117 -20.86 -8.91 31.87
CA LEU A 117 -21.86 -9.99 31.85
C LEU A 117 -21.21 -11.24 31.19
N GLY A 118 -20.75 -12.20 32.02
CA GLY A 118 -20.14 -13.47 31.57
C GLY A 118 -18.62 -13.52 31.80
N GLY A 119 -18.11 -14.63 32.36
CA GLY A 119 -16.68 -14.83 32.65
C GLY A 119 -15.78 -14.79 31.41
N PRO A 120 -14.44 -14.90 31.55
CA PRO A 120 -13.50 -14.80 30.44
C PRO A 120 -13.88 -15.82 29.37
N ILE A 121 -14.35 -15.34 28.23
CA ILE A 121 -14.54 -16.15 27.04
C ILE A 121 -13.13 -16.47 26.56
N THR A 122 -12.59 -17.62 26.98
CA THR A 122 -11.34 -18.17 26.45
C THR A 122 -11.62 -18.73 25.06
N LYS A 123 -11.98 -17.86 24.11
CA LYS A 123 -11.99 -18.25 22.71
C LYS A 123 -10.54 -18.28 22.27
N THR A 124 -10.03 -19.44 21.90
CA THR A 124 -8.69 -19.53 21.33
C THR A 124 -8.70 -18.92 19.92
N ARG A 125 -7.52 -18.66 19.36
CA ARG A 125 -7.39 -18.34 17.93
C ARG A 125 -8.02 -19.43 17.05
N ALA A 126 -7.95 -20.70 17.46
CA ALA A 126 -8.59 -21.79 16.75
C ALA A 126 -10.13 -21.66 16.79
N ASP A 127 -10.70 -21.29 17.93
CA ASP A 127 -12.16 -21.10 18.07
C ASP A 127 -12.67 -19.93 17.21
N PHE A 128 -11.89 -18.85 17.10
CA PHE A 128 -12.21 -17.75 16.19
C PHE A 128 -12.21 -18.21 14.72
N VAL A 129 -11.16 -18.94 14.32
CA VAL A 129 -11.03 -19.47 12.95
C VAL A 129 -12.16 -20.45 12.64
N GLU A 130 -12.48 -21.35 13.56
CA GLU A 130 -13.57 -22.31 13.41
C GLU A 130 -14.93 -21.60 13.29
N SER A 131 -15.18 -20.58 14.14
CA SER A 131 -16.40 -19.77 14.06
C SER A 131 -16.50 -18.99 12.75
N LEU A 132 -15.40 -18.43 12.26
CA LEU A 132 -15.37 -17.68 11.00
C LEU A 132 -15.63 -18.62 9.81
N ASN A 133 -14.98 -19.79 9.81
CA ASN A 133 -15.20 -20.83 8.80
C ASN A 133 -16.66 -21.29 8.78
N GLY A 134 -17.26 -21.54 9.94
CA GLY A 134 -18.68 -21.92 10.04
C GLY A 134 -19.61 -20.89 9.41
N LYS A 135 -19.43 -19.60 9.75
CA LYS A 135 -20.25 -18.51 9.20
C LYS A 135 -20.07 -18.33 7.69
N LEU A 136 -18.82 -18.39 7.22
CA LEU A 136 -18.48 -18.28 5.80
C LEU A 136 -19.03 -19.46 4.99
N GLY A 137 -18.97 -20.67 5.55
CA GLY A 137 -19.53 -21.88 4.95
C GLY A 137 -21.07 -21.84 4.87
N GLU A 138 -21.74 -21.33 5.90
CA GLU A 138 -23.19 -21.13 5.90
C GLU A 138 -23.62 -20.09 4.85
N LEU A 139 -22.89 -18.98 4.76
CA LEU A 139 -23.12 -17.93 3.76
C LEU A 139 -22.97 -18.48 2.33
N ALA A 140 -21.86 -19.17 2.07
CA ALA A 140 -21.57 -19.83 0.79
C ALA A 140 -22.66 -20.82 0.39
N LYS A 141 -23.09 -21.68 1.34
CA LYS A 141 -24.15 -22.66 1.12
C LYS A 141 -25.50 -22.01 0.83
N THR A 142 -25.85 -20.95 1.56
CA THR A 142 -27.12 -20.22 1.43
C THR A 142 -27.27 -19.61 0.03
N HIS A 143 -26.17 -19.09 -0.52
CA HIS A 143 -26.17 -18.35 -1.78
C HIS A 143 -25.59 -19.12 -2.97
N GLY A 144 -25.19 -20.38 -2.78
CA GLY A 144 -24.76 -21.27 -3.86
C GLY A 144 -23.39 -20.95 -4.48
N PHE A 145 -22.47 -20.37 -3.71
CA PHE A 145 -21.08 -20.11 -4.13
C PHE A 145 -20.07 -20.70 -3.14
N GLN A 146 -18.76 -20.53 -3.38
CA GLN A 146 -17.67 -20.93 -2.49
C GLN A 146 -16.91 -19.72 -1.93
N ILE A 147 -16.37 -19.82 -0.72
CA ILE A 147 -15.36 -18.86 -0.25
C ILE A 147 -14.01 -19.32 -0.76
N ASP A 148 -13.46 -18.56 -1.70
CA ASP A 148 -12.18 -18.85 -2.32
C ASP A 148 -11.04 -18.42 -1.37
N ASP A 149 -10.05 -19.29 -1.19
CA ASP A 149 -8.84 -19.03 -0.39
C ASP A 149 -9.11 -18.71 1.09
N LEU A 150 -10.02 -19.48 1.71
CA LEU A 150 -10.34 -19.33 3.13
C LEU A 150 -9.10 -19.45 4.04
N ASP A 151 -8.21 -20.39 3.73
CA ASP A 151 -6.96 -20.58 4.49
C ASP A 151 -6.04 -19.36 4.37
N GLY A 152 -5.87 -18.80 3.15
CA GLY A 152 -5.10 -17.58 2.94
C GLY A 152 -5.72 -16.36 3.61
N LEU A 153 -7.07 -16.29 3.65
CA LEU A 153 -7.79 -15.27 4.42
C LEU A 153 -7.46 -15.40 5.91
N ILE A 154 -7.65 -16.60 6.48
CA ILE A 154 -7.32 -16.89 7.88
C ILE A 154 -5.86 -16.55 8.16
N GLU A 155 -4.94 -16.94 7.27
CA GLU A 155 -3.53 -16.59 7.38
C GLU A 155 -3.28 -15.09 7.33
N SER A 156 -3.99 -14.31 6.51
CA SER A 156 -3.92 -12.84 6.49
C SER A 156 -4.38 -12.26 7.82
N VAL A 157 -5.59 -12.64 8.30
CA VAL A 157 -6.12 -12.21 9.61
C VAL A 157 -5.11 -12.48 10.72
N VAL A 158 -4.43 -13.62 10.62
CA VAL A 158 -3.44 -14.11 11.57
C VAL A 158 -2.05 -13.52 11.37
N LYS A 159 -1.67 -13.12 10.16
CA LYS A 159 -0.32 -12.61 9.86
C LYS A 159 -0.24 -11.14 10.25
N ASP A 160 -1.34 -10.41 10.10
CA ASP A 160 -1.47 -9.07 10.64
C ASP A 160 -1.38 -9.09 12.18
N ALA A 161 -1.80 -10.21 12.82
CA ALA A 161 -1.49 -10.53 14.23
C ALA A 161 -0.01 -10.49 14.60
N LYS A 162 0.85 -10.86 13.66
CA LYS A 162 2.29 -11.07 13.91
C LYS A 162 3.07 -9.77 13.74
N MET A 163 2.46 -8.74 13.16
CA MET A 163 3.08 -7.41 13.05
C MET A 163 3.05 -6.58 14.33
N GLY A 164 2.47 -7.12 15.42
CA GLY A 164 2.52 -6.56 16.77
C GLY A 164 1.17 -6.11 17.34
N ALA A 165 0.13 -6.04 16.51
CA ALA A 165 -1.25 -6.09 16.99
C ALA A 165 -1.54 -7.57 17.23
N THR A 166 -1.91 -8.02 18.42
CA THR A 166 -2.32 -9.42 18.53
C THR A 166 -3.60 -9.56 17.69
N SER A 167 -3.77 -10.59 16.84
CA SER A 167 -5.06 -10.79 16.13
C SER A 167 -6.17 -11.26 17.06
N SER A 168 -5.91 -11.28 18.38
CA SER A 168 -6.96 -11.18 19.38
C SER A 168 -7.58 -9.79 19.48
N ASP A 169 -7.04 -8.78 18.78
CA ASP A 169 -7.46 -7.36 18.84
C ASP A 169 -8.15 -6.86 17.57
N VAL A 170 -8.18 -7.63 16.46
CA VAL A 170 -9.22 -7.35 15.44
C VAL A 170 -10.51 -7.84 16.07
N ASP A 171 -11.30 -6.90 16.58
CA ASP A 171 -12.53 -7.22 17.29
C ASP A 171 -13.37 -8.16 16.42
N ALA A 172 -13.88 -9.24 17.02
CA ALA A 172 -14.81 -10.15 16.35
C ALA A 172 -16.01 -9.39 15.75
N SER A 173 -16.28 -8.17 16.26
CA SER A 173 -17.22 -7.23 15.68
C SER A 173 -16.86 -6.80 14.25
N VAL A 174 -15.59 -6.54 13.89
CA VAL A 174 -15.20 -6.14 12.52
C VAL A 174 -15.43 -7.25 11.52
N TRP A 175 -15.07 -8.49 11.87
CA TRP A 175 -15.39 -9.64 11.01
C TRP A 175 -16.89 -9.90 10.95
N GLY A 176 -17.61 -9.64 12.05
CA GLY A 176 -19.07 -9.63 12.06
C GLY A 176 -19.64 -8.65 11.04
N GLU A 177 -19.15 -7.41 11.01
CA GLU A 177 -19.56 -6.38 10.06
C GLU A 177 -19.12 -6.70 8.63
N ALA A 178 -17.94 -7.27 8.42
CA ALA A 178 -17.48 -7.71 7.09
C ALA A 178 -18.38 -8.81 6.51
N LEU A 179 -18.72 -9.82 7.32
CA LEU A 179 -19.64 -10.88 6.92
C LEU A 179 -21.04 -10.35 6.64
N LYS A 180 -21.52 -9.46 7.51
CA LYS A 180 -22.79 -8.77 7.33
C LYS A 180 -22.79 -7.94 6.05
N HIS A 181 -21.73 -7.22 5.74
CA HIS A 181 -21.60 -6.47 4.50
C HIS A 181 -21.68 -7.38 3.28
N VAL A 182 -21.01 -8.53 3.29
CA VAL A 182 -21.12 -9.49 2.18
C VAL A 182 -22.54 -10.01 2.03
N ASN A 183 -23.16 -10.44 3.14
CA ASN A 183 -24.51 -11.02 3.13
C ASN A 183 -25.60 -10.02 2.76
N ASP A 184 -25.55 -8.83 3.35
CA ASP A 184 -26.64 -7.86 3.30
C ASP A 184 -26.46 -6.86 2.16
N THR A 185 -25.24 -6.67 1.66
CA THR A 185 -24.92 -5.68 0.62
C THR A 185 -24.39 -6.32 -0.64
N VAL A 186 -23.26 -7.04 -0.58
CA VAL A 186 -22.53 -7.48 -1.78
C VAL A 186 -23.35 -8.49 -2.59
N ILE A 187 -23.87 -9.53 -1.94
CA ILE A 187 -24.58 -10.61 -2.63
C ILE A 187 -25.91 -10.11 -3.22
N PRO A 188 -26.78 -9.40 -2.47
CA PRO A 188 -27.98 -8.78 -3.05
C PRO A 188 -27.64 -7.79 -4.17
N GLY A 189 -26.56 -7.01 -4.01
CA GLY A 189 -26.06 -6.07 -5.02
C GLY A 189 -25.69 -6.74 -6.34
N ILE A 190 -24.97 -7.87 -6.31
CA ILE A 190 -24.59 -8.60 -7.53
C ILE A 190 -25.80 -8.96 -8.39
N ALA A 191 -26.89 -9.45 -7.77
CA ALA A 191 -28.11 -9.79 -8.51
C ALA A 191 -28.79 -8.55 -9.10
N LYS A 192 -28.84 -7.46 -8.32
CA LYS A 192 -29.39 -6.17 -8.75
C LYS A 192 -28.60 -5.57 -9.92
N ASP A 193 -27.28 -5.71 -9.90
CA ASP A 193 -26.38 -4.97 -10.79
C ASP A 193 -25.91 -5.79 -12.00
N LEU A 194 -26.34 -7.05 -12.08
CA LEU A 194 -25.96 -7.97 -13.15
C LEU A 194 -26.26 -7.42 -14.55
N ALA A 195 -27.38 -6.70 -14.72
CA ALA A 195 -27.73 -6.08 -15.99
C ALA A 195 -26.70 -5.01 -16.41
N ASN A 196 -26.22 -4.19 -15.46
CA ASN A 196 -25.21 -3.16 -15.70
C ASN A 196 -23.83 -3.77 -15.98
N MET A 197 -23.47 -4.84 -15.26
CA MET A 197 -22.25 -5.60 -15.55
C MET A 197 -22.27 -6.21 -16.95
N LYS A 198 -23.44 -6.65 -17.42
CA LYS A 198 -23.60 -7.16 -18.79
C LYS A 198 -23.55 -6.08 -19.86
N SER A 199 -24.25 -4.97 -19.67
CA SER A 199 -24.31 -3.89 -20.66
C SER A 199 -22.96 -3.22 -20.89
N THR A 200 -22.10 -3.20 -19.88
CA THR A 200 -20.72 -2.68 -19.97
C THR A 200 -19.73 -3.68 -20.56
N GLY A 201 -20.10 -4.96 -20.70
CA GLY A 201 -19.20 -6.03 -21.12
C GLY A 201 -18.31 -6.59 -20.02
N LEU A 202 -18.48 -6.12 -18.77
CA LEU A 202 -17.77 -6.69 -17.63
C LEU A 202 -18.14 -8.17 -17.41
N LEU A 203 -19.39 -8.53 -17.66
CA LEU A 203 -19.89 -9.90 -17.73
C LEU A 203 -20.66 -10.10 -19.05
N GLY A 204 -20.79 -11.33 -19.48
CA GLY A 204 -21.59 -11.80 -20.59
C GLY A 204 -22.90 -12.44 -20.12
N ASP A 205 -23.69 -12.92 -21.08
CA ASP A 205 -24.93 -13.61 -20.78
C ASP A 205 -24.66 -14.96 -20.12
N GLY A 206 -25.48 -15.30 -19.12
CA GLY A 206 -25.32 -16.56 -18.37
C GLY A 206 -24.21 -16.57 -17.33
N ALA A 207 -23.52 -15.45 -17.05
CA ALA A 207 -22.56 -15.38 -15.95
C ALA A 207 -23.20 -15.73 -14.60
N VAL A 208 -22.61 -16.68 -13.87
CA VAL A 208 -23.08 -17.13 -12.54
C VAL A 208 -21.95 -16.98 -11.53
N LEU A 209 -22.23 -16.37 -10.38
CA LEU A 209 -21.28 -16.28 -9.27
C LEU A 209 -20.98 -17.69 -8.73
N LYS A 210 -19.70 -18.04 -8.64
CA LYS A 210 -19.22 -19.32 -8.11
C LYS A 210 -18.28 -19.17 -6.91
N GLY A 211 -17.65 -18.02 -6.75
CA GLY A 211 -16.71 -17.81 -5.66
C GLY A 211 -16.62 -16.36 -5.20
N VAL A 212 -16.32 -16.17 -3.93
CA VAL A 212 -15.94 -14.88 -3.33
C VAL A 212 -14.63 -15.07 -2.61
N LYS A 213 -13.62 -14.27 -2.98
CA LYS A 213 -12.32 -14.20 -2.30
C LYS A 213 -12.21 -12.87 -1.58
N PHE A 214 -11.89 -12.94 -0.29
CA PHE A 214 -11.41 -11.80 0.46
C PHE A 214 -9.94 -11.56 0.09
N THR A 215 -9.61 -10.34 -0.31
CA THR A 215 -8.24 -9.93 -0.70
C THR A 215 -7.24 -9.88 0.46
N GLY A 216 -7.73 -9.75 1.69
CA GLY A 216 -6.90 -9.38 2.85
C GLY A 216 -6.48 -7.91 2.83
N SER A 217 -7.13 -7.06 2.04
CA SER A 217 -6.96 -5.61 2.15
C SER A 217 -7.49 -5.12 3.49
N ASP A 218 -7.00 -3.96 3.94
CA ASP A 218 -7.49 -3.32 5.16
C ASP A 218 -9.02 -3.14 5.15
N PHE A 219 -9.62 -3.22 6.34
CA PHE A 219 -11.03 -2.91 6.51
C PHE A 219 -11.27 -1.40 6.52
N HIS A 220 -12.37 -1.00 5.90
CA HIS A 220 -12.78 0.38 5.75
C HIS A 220 -14.25 0.56 6.14
N LYS A 221 -14.60 1.71 6.70
CA LYS A 221 -15.99 2.17 6.88
C LYS A 221 -16.92 1.10 7.51
N GLY A 222 -16.46 0.46 8.59
CA GLY A 222 -17.21 -0.58 9.29
C GLY A 222 -17.11 -1.95 8.63
N GLY A 223 -15.89 -2.45 8.44
CA GLY A 223 -15.66 -3.82 7.95
C GLY A 223 -15.83 -4.03 6.43
N LYS A 224 -16.01 -2.97 5.63
CA LYS A 224 -16.04 -3.10 4.17
C LYS A 224 -14.63 -3.36 3.66
N GLN A 225 -14.52 -4.18 2.61
CA GLN A 225 -13.24 -4.57 2.02
C GLN A 225 -13.41 -4.80 0.52
N VAL A 226 -12.33 -4.65 -0.24
CA VAL A 226 -12.24 -5.08 -1.64
C VAL A 226 -12.37 -6.60 -1.74
N LEU A 227 -13.22 -7.09 -2.65
CA LEU A 227 -13.44 -8.52 -2.85
C LEU A 227 -13.11 -8.90 -4.30
N ILE A 228 -12.67 -10.14 -4.50
CA ILE A 228 -12.57 -10.74 -5.82
C ILE A 228 -13.72 -11.73 -5.98
N LEU A 229 -14.62 -11.43 -6.91
CA LEU A 229 -15.76 -12.26 -7.28
C LEU A 229 -15.36 -13.15 -8.45
N ARG A 230 -15.61 -14.45 -8.34
CA ARG A 230 -15.35 -15.44 -9.38
C ARG A 230 -16.67 -15.88 -10.01
N PHE A 231 -16.81 -15.61 -11.30
CA PHE A 231 -17.95 -16.01 -12.12
C PHE A 231 -17.56 -17.17 -13.04
N GLU A 232 -18.55 -18.00 -13.38
CA GLU A 232 -18.50 -18.95 -14.48
C GLU A 232 -19.35 -18.40 -15.63
N GLU A 233 -18.77 -18.37 -16.83
CA GLU A 233 -19.34 -17.79 -18.05
C GLU A 233 -18.84 -18.60 -19.24
N ASP A 234 -19.75 -19.21 -20.01
CA ASP A 234 -19.42 -20.06 -21.17
C ASP A 234 -18.34 -21.12 -20.91
N GLY A 235 -18.41 -21.76 -19.73
CA GLY A 235 -17.44 -22.77 -19.29
C GLY A 235 -16.05 -22.21 -18.93
N ARG A 236 -15.89 -20.88 -18.86
CA ARG A 236 -14.66 -20.20 -18.44
C ARG A 236 -14.85 -19.53 -17.09
N THR A 237 -13.74 -19.39 -16.37
CA THR A 237 -13.71 -18.62 -15.13
C THR A 237 -13.39 -17.16 -15.43
N LYS A 238 -14.21 -16.24 -14.93
CA LYS A 238 -13.99 -14.80 -14.99
C LYS A 238 -13.89 -14.22 -13.59
N LYS A 239 -13.00 -13.25 -13.39
CA LYS A 239 -12.84 -12.57 -12.11
C LYS A 239 -13.26 -11.11 -12.24
N VAL A 240 -13.93 -10.61 -11.22
CA VAL A 240 -14.38 -9.23 -11.08
C VAL A 240 -13.93 -8.74 -9.71
N VAL A 241 -13.40 -7.53 -9.64
CA VAL A 241 -13.11 -6.87 -8.37
C VAL A 241 -14.32 -6.06 -7.95
N TYR A 242 -14.85 -6.35 -6.77
CA TYR A 242 -15.83 -5.50 -6.10
C TYR A 242 -15.08 -4.53 -5.17
N LYS A 243 -15.36 -3.23 -5.32
CA LYS A 243 -14.87 -2.20 -4.40
C LYS A 243 -16.04 -1.57 -3.64
N PRO A 244 -15.97 -1.49 -2.30
CA PRO A 244 -16.96 -0.80 -1.49
C PRO A 244 -16.73 0.72 -1.45
N SER A 245 -16.22 1.28 -2.54
CA SER A 245 -15.97 2.71 -2.78
C SER A 245 -16.44 3.08 -4.19
N SER A 246 -16.78 4.36 -4.39
CA SER A 246 -17.24 4.85 -5.70
C SER A 246 -16.16 4.66 -6.75
N LEU A 247 -16.50 4.00 -7.86
CA LEU A 247 -15.62 3.84 -9.04
C LEU A 247 -15.88 4.91 -10.12
N LYS A 248 -16.62 5.98 -9.79
CA LYS A 248 -17.01 7.00 -10.78
C LYS A 248 -15.79 7.68 -11.41
N VAL A 249 -14.77 7.98 -10.61
CA VAL A 249 -13.51 8.57 -11.07
C VAL A 249 -12.75 7.57 -11.95
N ASP A 250 -12.54 6.34 -11.49
CA ASP A 250 -11.89 5.29 -12.29
C ASP A 250 -12.60 5.08 -13.64
N ALA A 251 -13.93 4.99 -13.64
CA ALA A 251 -14.74 4.84 -14.85
C ALA A 251 -14.58 6.03 -15.81
N THR A 252 -14.54 7.25 -15.27
CA THR A 252 -14.37 8.48 -16.06
C THR A 252 -12.97 8.60 -16.67
N LEU A 253 -11.95 8.06 -15.99
CA LEU A 253 -10.55 8.11 -16.43
C LEU A 253 -10.15 6.93 -17.33
N PHE A 254 -10.58 5.72 -17.01
CA PHE A 254 -10.08 4.47 -17.60
C PHE A 254 -11.18 3.50 -18.08
N GLY A 255 -12.47 3.84 -17.94
CA GLY A 255 -13.57 3.08 -18.52
C GLY A 255 -13.61 3.09 -20.05
N LYS A 256 -14.57 2.39 -20.66
CA LYS A 256 -14.69 2.24 -22.12
C LYS A 256 -14.86 3.55 -22.88
N ASP A 257 -15.61 4.50 -22.32
CA ASP A 257 -15.93 5.81 -22.94
C ASP A 257 -15.21 6.99 -22.24
N SER A 258 -14.13 6.67 -21.53
CA SER A 258 -13.38 7.54 -20.63
C SER A 258 -12.47 8.56 -21.33
N VAL A 259 -11.82 9.39 -20.51
CA VAL A 259 -10.72 10.26 -20.95
C VAL A 259 -9.59 9.43 -21.57
N GLY A 260 -9.20 8.33 -20.92
CA GLY A 260 -8.18 7.41 -21.41
C GLY A 260 -8.52 6.83 -22.78
N ALA A 261 -9.77 6.37 -22.98
CA ALA A 261 -10.24 5.85 -24.27
C ALA A 261 -10.05 6.87 -25.41
N ARG A 262 -10.46 8.11 -25.18
CA ARG A 262 -10.39 9.20 -26.16
C ARG A 262 -8.96 9.63 -26.47
N LEU A 263 -8.06 9.46 -25.51
CA LEU A 263 -6.63 9.75 -25.68
C LEU A 263 -5.82 8.57 -26.21
N GLY A 264 -6.38 7.36 -26.25
CA GLY A 264 -5.68 6.14 -26.63
C GLY A 264 -4.75 5.62 -25.53
N VAL A 265 -5.12 5.85 -24.27
CA VAL A 265 -4.55 5.20 -23.09
C VAL A 265 -5.32 3.92 -22.81
N GLN A 266 -4.66 2.90 -22.25
CA GLN A 266 -5.28 1.62 -21.97
C GLN A 266 -6.45 1.76 -20.99
N THR A 267 -7.58 1.13 -21.35
CA THR A 267 -8.83 1.12 -20.59
C THR A 267 -9.17 -0.28 -20.11
N TYR A 268 -10.13 -0.38 -19.18
CA TYR A 268 -10.68 -1.63 -18.69
C TYR A 268 -12.16 -1.46 -18.34
N ASN A 269 -12.87 -2.58 -18.14
CA ASN A 269 -14.31 -2.52 -17.85
C ASN A 269 -14.56 -2.13 -16.39
N ILE A 270 -15.34 -1.07 -16.18
CA ILE A 270 -15.64 -0.49 -14.86
C ILE A 270 -17.12 -0.16 -14.81
N VAL A 271 -17.77 -0.55 -13.72
CA VAL A 271 -19.20 -0.38 -13.45
C VAL A 271 -19.33 0.36 -12.12
N PRO A 272 -19.38 1.70 -12.14
CA PRO A 272 -19.66 2.48 -10.94
C PRO A 272 -21.13 2.33 -10.55
N MET A 273 -21.37 2.18 -9.25
CA MET A 273 -22.71 2.11 -8.66
C MET A 273 -22.87 3.26 -7.67
N GLU A 274 -23.78 4.18 -7.98
CA GLU A 274 -24.09 5.32 -7.13
C GLU A 274 -25.05 4.91 -6.00
N THR A 275 -24.92 5.53 -4.83
CA THR A 275 -25.83 5.38 -3.69
C THR A 275 -26.50 6.70 -3.38
N GLU A 276 -27.70 6.68 -2.80
CA GLU A 276 -28.44 7.89 -2.44
C GLU A 276 -27.77 8.69 -1.30
N ASP A 277 -26.83 8.08 -0.58
CA ASP A 277 -26.38 8.57 0.71
C ASP A 277 -25.51 9.84 0.63
N HIS A 278 -24.71 10.09 -0.41
CA HIS A 278 -23.96 11.34 -0.64
C HIS A 278 -23.40 11.45 -2.08
N GLU A 279 -23.09 12.66 -2.54
CA GLU A 279 -22.19 12.88 -3.68
C GLU A 279 -20.82 12.25 -3.31
N ASP A 280 -20.26 11.39 -4.17
CA ASP A 280 -19.08 10.55 -3.94
C ASP A 280 -19.28 9.27 -3.08
N ALA A 281 -20.48 9.02 -2.54
CA ALA A 281 -20.82 7.72 -1.97
C ALA A 281 -21.18 6.71 -3.08
N GLY A 282 -20.68 5.49 -2.93
CA GLY A 282 -20.94 4.43 -3.89
C GLY A 282 -20.12 3.17 -3.65
N TYR A 283 -20.29 2.24 -4.56
CA TYR A 283 -19.48 1.04 -4.71
C TYR A 283 -19.27 0.78 -6.21
N GLY A 284 -18.61 -0.29 -6.58
CA GLY A 284 -18.59 -0.68 -7.98
C GLY A 284 -17.91 -2.00 -8.25
N TYR A 285 -17.96 -2.37 -9.52
CA TYR A 285 -17.34 -3.57 -10.06
C TYR A 285 -16.34 -3.17 -11.13
N MET A 286 -15.16 -3.75 -11.11
CA MET A 286 -14.17 -3.56 -12.18
C MET A 286 -13.59 -4.88 -12.63
N GLU A 287 -13.11 -4.89 -13.86
CA GLU A 287 -12.37 -5.99 -14.43
C GLU A 287 -11.20 -6.36 -13.51
N PHE A 288 -11.09 -7.65 -13.17
CA PHE A 288 -9.85 -8.15 -12.62
C PHE A 288 -8.80 -8.14 -13.73
N VAL A 289 -7.85 -7.20 -13.65
CA VAL A 289 -6.84 -6.98 -14.70
C VAL A 289 -5.97 -8.23 -14.83
N ASP A 290 -6.23 -9.01 -15.87
CA ASP A 290 -5.37 -10.13 -16.25
C ASP A 290 -4.06 -9.58 -16.85
N THR A 291 -2.94 -10.08 -16.33
CA THR A 291 -1.62 -9.72 -16.85
C THR A 291 -1.38 -10.29 -18.25
N GLY A 292 -2.13 -11.33 -18.66
CA GLY A 292 -1.96 -12.02 -19.94
C GLY A 292 -0.60 -12.73 -20.05
N GLY A 293 0.04 -12.98 -18.90
CA GLY A 293 1.42 -13.41 -18.78
C GLY A 293 2.36 -12.29 -18.31
N HIS A 294 3.66 -12.50 -18.45
CA HIS A 294 4.69 -11.55 -18.06
C HIS A 294 5.50 -11.11 -19.29
N PRO A 295 6.13 -9.91 -19.27
CA PRO A 295 7.07 -9.55 -20.32
C PRO A 295 8.25 -10.54 -20.31
N SER A 296 8.68 -10.92 -21.51
CA SER A 296 9.73 -11.93 -21.69
C SER A 296 10.89 -11.45 -22.56
N THR A 297 10.63 -10.43 -23.38
CA THR A 297 11.59 -9.89 -24.34
C THR A 297 11.72 -8.37 -24.23
N GLY A 298 12.77 -7.83 -24.83
CA GLY A 298 12.92 -6.38 -24.96
C GLY A 298 11.77 -5.69 -25.70
N ALA A 299 11.10 -6.39 -26.63
CA ALA A 299 9.94 -5.86 -27.33
C ALA A 299 8.70 -5.75 -26.41
N ASP A 300 8.50 -6.74 -25.54
CA ASP A 300 7.43 -6.71 -24.52
C ASP A 300 7.65 -5.53 -23.55
N VAL A 301 8.87 -5.39 -23.03
CA VAL A 301 9.26 -4.30 -22.11
C VAL A 301 9.13 -2.93 -22.78
N LEU A 302 9.44 -2.82 -24.08
CA LEU A 302 9.26 -1.57 -24.80
C LEU A 302 7.79 -1.13 -24.83
N LYS A 303 6.85 -2.05 -25.04
CA LYS A 303 5.41 -1.72 -25.01
C LYS A 303 4.95 -1.31 -23.61
N ILE A 304 5.49 -1.94 -22.56
CA ILE A 304 5.27 -1.49 -21.19
C ILE A 304 5.71 -0.04 -21.02
N TYR A 305 6.91 0.32 -21.49
CA TYR A 305 7.41 1.70 -21.40
C TYR A 305 6.57 2.70 -22.22
N GLU A 306 6.06 2.30 -23.38
CA GLU A 306 5.12 3.11 -24.16
C GLU A 306 3.82 3.38 -23.40
N SER A 307 3.22 2.33 -22.83
CA SER A 307 1.99 2.47 -22.03
C SER A 307 2.22 3.27 -20.75
N LEU A 308 3.38 3.14 -20.11
CA LEU A 308 3.77 3.96 -18.96
C LEU A 308 3.84 5.44 -19.35
N ALA A 309 4.46 5.76 -20.48
CA ALA A 309 4.55 7.13 -20.99
C ALA A 309 3.17 7.72 -21.31
N ALA A 310 2.27 6.93 -21.90
CA ALA A 310 0.90 7.36 -22.17
C ALA A 310 0.12 7.64 -20.87
N ASN A 311 0.25 6.78 -19.86
CA ASN A 311 -0.34 7.00 -18.55
C ASN A 311 0.25 8.23 -17.84
N MET A 312 1.57 8.48 -17.93
CA MET A 312 2.17 9.70 -17.38
C MET A 312 1.61 10.98 -18.01
N ALA A 313 1.34 10.96 -19.32
CA ALA A 313 0.72 12.10 -20.01
C ALA A 313 -0.74 12.32 -19.55
N LEU A 314 -1.51 11.24 -19.40
CA LEU A 314 -2.86 11.31 -18.82
C LEU A 314 -2.81 11.84 -17.38
N SER A 315 -1.91 11.32 -16.54
CA SER A 315 -1.72 11.77 -15.16
C SER A 315 -1.36 13.24 -15.06
N TYR A 316 -0.49 13.73 -15.96
CA TYR A 316 -0.17 15.15 -16.05
C TYR A 316 -1.45 15.95 -16.30
N TYR A 317 -2.24 15.57 -17.31
CA TYR A 317 -3.44 16.30 -17.69
C TYR A 317 -4.48 16.34 -16.57
N VAL A 318 -4.89 15.19 -16.06
CA VAL A 318 -5.96 15.11 -15.04
C VAL A 318 -5.46 15.44 -13.64
N GLY A 319 -4.15 15.55 -13.44
CA GLY A 319 -3.58 15.78 -12.11
C GLY A 319 -3.71 14.53 -11.23
N LEU A 320 -3.38 13.35 -11.75
CA LEU A 320 -3.50 12.10 -11.00
C LEU A 320 -2.58 12.12 -9.78
N GLU A 321 -3.06 11.72 -8.62
CA GLU A 321 -2.25 11.57 -7.41
C GLU A 321 -2.12 10.09 -7.02
N ASP A 322 -1.24 9.81 -6.06
CA ASP A 322 -1.13 8.48 -5.42
C ASP A 322 -0.78 7.32 -6.37
N VAL A 323 0.03 7.60 -7.40
CA VAL A 323 0.50 6.55 -8.30
C VAL A 323 1.71 5.83 -7.69
N HIS A 324 1.47 4.76 -6.94
CA HIS A 324 2.52 3.97 -6.29
C HIS A 324 2.57 2.52 -6.80
N GLU A 325 3.48 1.73 -6.25
CA GLU A 325 3.85 0.39 -6.72
C GLU A 325 2.68 -0.60 -6.81
N GLU A 326 1.72 -0.54 -5.89
CA GLU A 326 0.51 -1.39 -5.89
C GLU A 326 -0.57 -0.91 -6.88
N ASN A 327 -0.48 0.33 -7.35
CA ASN A 327 -1.46 0.92 -8.27
C ASN A 327 -1.09 0.71 -9.75
N ILE A 328 0.01 0.00 -10.02
CA ILE A 328 0.41 -0.37 -11.37
C ILE A 328 0.47 -1.88 -11.54
N ILE A 329 -0.12 -2.37 -12.63
CA ILE A 329 -0.07 -3.78 -13.01
C ILE A 329 0.72 -3.89 -14.30
N VAL A 330 1.86 -4.56 -14.23
CA VAL A 330 2.68 -4.90 -15.40
C VAL A 330 2.04 -6.09 -16.10
N LYS A 331 1.62 -5.88 -17.35
CA LYS A 331 1.09 -6.91 -18.25
C LYS A 331 2.20 -7.39 -19.18
N LYS A 332 1.94 -8.46 -19.93
CA LYS A 332 2.87 -8.94 -20.96
C LYS A 332 3.29 -7.83 -21.93
N ASP A 333 2.37 -6.99 -22.36
CA ASP A 333 2.59 -6.01 -23.44
C ASP A 333 2.06 -4.61 -23.10
N GLY A 334 1.95 -4.27 -21.82
CA GLY A 334 1.49 -2.97 -21.37
C GLY A 334 1.51 -2.80 -19.85
N LEU A 335 1.04 -1.66 -19.38
CA LEU A 335 0.92 -1.30 -17.98
C LEU A 335 -0.47 -0.72 -17.76
N GLN A 336 -1.17 -1.27 -16.78
CA GLN A 336 -2.47 -0.78 -16.35
C GLN A 336 -2.31 -0.01 -15.04
N VAL A 337 -2.88 1.18 -14.97
CA VAL A 337 -3.08 1.92 -13.72
C VAL A 337 -4.45 1.53 -13.17
N ILE A 338 -4.51 1.28 -11.86
CA ILE A 338 -5.73 0.93 -11.11
C ILE A 338 -5.81 1.73 -9.81
N ASP A 339 -6.97 1.74 -9.17
CA ASP A 339 -7.18 2.29 -7.82
C ASP A 339 -7.05 3.81 -7.73
N MET A 340 -7.74 4.50 -8.63
CA MET A 340 -7.62 5.93 -8.81
C MET A 340 -8.76 6.65 -8.09
N GLU A 341 -8.63 6.76 -6.78
CA GLU A 341 -9.66 7.35 -5.91
C GLU A 341 -9.57 8.89 -5.80
N ALA A 342 -8.63 9.53 -6.51
CA ALA A 342 -8.45 10.98 -6.48
C ALA A 342 -7.83 11.59 -7.74
N THR A 343 -8.44 12.65 -8.28
CA THR A 343 -7.77 13.56 -9.20
C THR A 343 -8.01 15.03 -8.86
N THR A 344 -6.91 15.77 -8.64
CA THR A 344 -6.37 16.87 -9.49
C THR A 344 -5.15 17.52 -8.82
N GLY A 345 -4.17 16.74 -8.39
CA GLY A 345 -3.05 17.20 -7.57
C GLY A 345 -2.43 18.52 -8.01
N VAL A 346 -2.08 19.34 -7.02
CA VAL A 346 -1.33 20.58 -7.25
C VAL A 346 0.13 20.17 -7.36
N PHE A 347 0.63 20.04 -8.58
CA PHE A 347 2.07 19.93 -8.79
C PHE A 347 2.69 21.29 -8.52
N ASN A 348 3.80 21.30 -7.80
CA ASN A 348 4.66 22.47 -7.85
C ASN A 348 5.03 22.73 -9.33
N GLU A 349 4.64 23.88 -9.87
CA GLU A 349 5.08 24.37 -11.20
C GLU A 349 6.58 24.70 -11.23
N LYS A 350 7.37 24.15 -10.29
CA LYS A 350 8.82 24.19 -10.41
C LYS A 350 9.17 23.32 -11.61
N ASP A 351 9.24 23.98 -12.77
CA ASP A 351 9.78 23.50 -14.03
C ASP A 351 11.30 23.26 -13.90
N ASP A 352 11.76 22.68 -12.80
CA ASP A 352 13.12 22.20 -12.74
C ASP A 352 13.19 20.89 -13.51
N GLU A 353 14.17 20.82 -14.41
CA GLU A 353 14.36 19.64 -15.25
C GLU A 353 14.90 18.47 -14.41
N LYS A 354 15.36 18.69 -13.17
CA LYS A 354 16.24 17.76 -12.45
C LYS A 354 15.64 17.05 -11.23
N SER A 355 14.68 17.63 -10.52
CA SER A 355 14.15 17.02 -9.30
C SER A 355 12.88 17.68 -8.77
N GLY A 356 11.80 16.92 -8.69
CA GLY A 356 10.57 17.39 -8.05
C GLY A 356 9.62 18.09 -9.02
N GLY A 357 9.68 17.75 -10.31
CA GLY A 357 8.58 17.93 -11.24
C GLY A 357 7.49 16.86 -11.06
N PHE A 358 6.47 16.88 -11.92
CA PHE A 358 5.28 16.03 -11.75
C PHE A 358 5.60 14.52 -11.78
N ILE A 359 6.59 14.09 -12.57
CA ILE A 359 6.94 12.66 -12.67
C ILE A 359 7.63 12.19 -11.40
N ASP A 360 8.56 12.98 -10.87
CA ASP A 360 9.23 12.64 -9.60
C ASP A 360 8.23 12.61 -8.44
N GLN A 361 7.27 13.53 -8.43
CA GLN A 361 6.24 13.61 -7.39
C GLN A 361 5.25 12.44 -7.47
N LEU A 362 4.83 12.07 -8.68
CA LEU A 362 3.74 11.11 -8.88
C LEU A 362 4.19 9.70 -9.15
N TRP A 363 5.16 9.52 -10.05
CA TRP A 363 5.43 8.23 -10.66
C TRP A 363 6.69 7.56 -10.11
N ASN A 364 7.53 8.28 -9.37
CA ASN A 364 8.81 7.73 -8.90
C ASN A 364 8.64 6.46 -8.06
N LYS A 365 7.60 6.39 -7.19
CA LYS A 365 7.30 5.16 -6.44
C LYS A 365 6.88 4.02 -7.36
N ALA A 366 5.91 4.26 -8.24
CA ALA A 366 5.47 3.26 -9.21
C ALA A 366 6.61 2.75 -10.11
N ILE A 367 7.48 3.62 -10.62
CA ILE A 367 8.63 3.21 -11.45
C ILE A 367 9.66 2.43 -10.63
N TRP A 368 10.09 2.98 -9.49
CA TRP A 368 11.25 2.46 -8.77
C TRP A 368 10.92 1.28 -7.83
N GLN A 369 9.74 1.30 -7.22
CA GLN A 369 9.30 0.30 -6.26
C GLN A 369 8.34 -0.72 -6.90
N GLY A 370 7.62 -0.34 -7.97
CA GLY A 370 6.76 -1.24 -8.73
C GLY A 370 7.49 -1.85 -9.93
N LEU A 371 7.60 -1.09 -11.02
CA LEU A 371 8.08 -1.57 -12.31
C LEU A 371 9.48 -2.21 -12.23
N ARG A 372 10.44 -1.53 -11.60
CA ARG A 372 11.79 -2.06 -11.42
C ARG A 372 11.79 -3.40 -10.69
N VAL A 373 11.08 -3.48 -9.57
CA VAL A 373 11.06 -4.69 -8.72
C VAL A 373 10.46 -5.86 -9.47
N GLU A 374 9.37 -5.65 -10.21
CA GLU A 374 8.76 -6.71 -11.01
C GLU A 374 9.68 -7.15 -12.15
N LEU A 375 10.31 -6.23 -12.89
CA LEU A 375 11.26 -6.59 -13.94
C LEU A 375 12.52 -7.29 -13.39
N GLN A 376 13.04 -6.88 -12.23
CA GLN A 376 14.14 -7.56 -11.54
C GLN A 376 13.76 -8.99 -11.15
N LYS A 377 12.56 -9.19 -10.60
CA LYS A 377 12.05 -10.51 -10.24
C LYS A 377 11.95 -11.40 -11.47
N LEU A 378 11.38 -10.89 -12.57
CA LEU A 378 11.30 -11.65 -13.83
C LEU A 378 12.68 -11.96 -14.41
N ALA A 379 13.63 -11.04 -14.32
CA ALA A 379 15.01 -11.28 -14.73
C ALA A 379 15.69 -12.35 -13.85
N GLY A 380 15.50 -12.28 -12.53
CA GLY A 380 16.02 -13.25 -11.56
C GLY A 380 15.46 -14.66 -11.75
N ASP A 381 14.18 -14.75 -12.11
CA ASP A 381 13.47 -15.99 -12.47
C ASP A 381 13.86 -16.53 -13.86
N GLY A 382 14.68 -15.81 -14.63
CA GLY A 382 15.02 -16.16 -16.02
C GLY A 382 13.86 -16.00 -17.02
N LYS A 383 12.75 -15.39 -16.58
CA LYS A 383 11.53 -15.14 -17.36
C LYS A 383 11.66 -13.95 -18.31
N LEU A 384 12.51 -12.98 -17.98
CA LEU A 384 12.87 -11.85 -18.82
C LEU A 384 14.28 -12.05 -19.39
N THR A 385 14.38 -12.21 -20.70
CA THR A 385 15.63 -12.64 -21.37
C THR A 385 16.42 -11.51 -22.02
N SER A 386 15.77 -10.38 -22.29
CA SER A 386 16.34 -9.24 -23.00
C SER A 386 15.62 -7.94 -22.64
N LEU A 387 16.29 -6.81 -22.86
CA LEU A 387 15.77 -5.45 -22.67
C LEU A 387 15.85 -4.69 -24.01
N PRO A 388 14.99 -3.69 -24.24
CA PRO A 388 15.07 -2.87 -25.44
C PRO A 388 16.33 -2.01 -25.46
N LYS A 389 16.70 -1.49 -26.63
CA LYS A 389 17.83 -0.56 -26.76
C LYS A 389 17.42 0.81 -26.22
N ASP A 390 18.31 1.50 -25.51
CA ASP A 390 18.05 2.82 -24.92
C ASP A 390 17.50 3.83 -25.93
N LYS A 391 18.04 3.84 -27.17
CA LYS A 391 17.55 4.72 -28.25
C LYS A 391 16.11 4.42 -28.66
N ASP A 392 15.70 3.16 -28.61
CA ASP A 392 14.32 2.77 -28.91
C ASP A 392 13.40 3.17 -27.75
N VAL A 393 13.85 3.02 -26.50
CA VAL A 393 13.13 3.49 -25.31
C VAL A 393 12.87 5.00 -25.39
N GLU A 394 13.91 5.82 -25.57
CA GLU A 394 13.75 7.28 -25.65
C GLU A 394 12.76 7.66 -26.76
N LYS A 395 12.96 7.11 -27.96
CA LYS A 395 12.15 7.43 -29.13
C LYS A 395 10.67 7.06 -28.92
N ARG A 396 10.39 5.84 -28.44
CA ARG A 396 9.03 5.30 -28.37
C ARG A 396 8.26 5.83 -27.18
N MET A 397 8.91 6.03 -26.02
CA MET A 397 8.29 6.70 -24.89
C MET A 397 7.94 8.15 -25.21
N LEU A 398 8.86 8.90 -25.81
CA LEU A 398 8.59 10.29 -26.20
C LEU A 398 7.44 10.39 -27.21
N ALA A 399 7.41 9.48 -28.20
CA ALA A 399 6.32 9.43 -29.17
C ALA A 399 4.97 9.13 -28.50
N SER A 400 4.92 8.18 -27.58
CA SER A 400 3.69 7.80 -26.87
C SER A 400 3.18 8.92 -25.97
N PHE A 401 4.07 9.57 -25.22
CA PHE A 401 3.73 10.74 -24.40
C PHE A 401 3.18 11.89 -25.24
N LYS A 402 3.88 12.23 -26.34
CA LYS A 402 3.45 13.29 -27.28
C LYS A 402 2.09 12.98 -27.90
N ALA A 403 1.84 11.74 -28.32
CA ALA A 403 0.58 11.36 -28.93
C ALA A 403 -0.62 11.65 -28.01
N VAL A 404 -0.49 11.46 -26.70
CA VAL A 404 -1.52 11.82 -25.72
C VAL A 404 -1.65 13.34 -25.57
N ILE A 405 -0.53 14.06 -25.40
CA ILE A 405 -0.54 15.52 -25.21
C ILE A 405 -1.06 16.26 -26.45
N ASP A 406 -0.67 15.84 -27.65
CA ASP A 406 -1.11 16.45 -28.91
C ASP A 406 -2.61 16.23 -29.11
N LYS A 407 -3.12 15.03 -28.78
CA LYS A 407 -4.56 14.74 -28.82
C LYS A 407 -5.36 15.67 -27.92
N LEU A 408 -4.89 15.98 -26.71
CA LEU A 408 -5.58 16.90 -25.78
C LEU A 408 -5.90 18.27 -26.41
N GLY A 409 -5.04 18.75 -27.31
CA GLY A 409 -5.29 20.00 -28.05
C GLY A 409 -6.41 19.90 -29.07
N THR A 410 -6.72 18.68 -29.55
CA THR A 410 -7.69 18.42 -30.63
C THR A 410 -9.06 17.95 -30.13
N VAL A 411 -9.12 17.17 -29.04
CA VAL A 411 -10.38 16.60 -28.51
C VAL A 411 -11.09 17.49 -27.47
N GLY A 412 -10.69 18.76 -27.37
CA GLY A 412 -11.04 19.63 -26.24
C GLY A 412 -12.54 19.76 -25.95
N THR A 413 -13.38 19.84 -26.98
CA THR A 413 -14.85 19.90 -26.81
C THR A 413 -15.44 18.55 -26.40
N ASP A 414 -14.87 17.46 -26.90
CA ASP A 414 -15.39 16.13 -26.66
C ASP A 414 -15.15 15.71 -25.21
N LEU A 415 -14.02 16.12 -24.62
CA LEU A 415 -13.68 15.81 -23.23
C LEU A 415 -14.51 16.58 -22.21
N LYS A 416 -15.16 17.70 -22.58
CA LYS A 416 -15.80 18.60 -21.62
C LYS A 416 -16.81 17.91 -20.68
N PRO A 417 -17.73 17.02 -21.15
CA PRO A 417 -18.63 16.31 -20.25
C PRO A 417 -17.90 15.43 -19.22
N LEU A 418 -16.77 14.82 -19.59
CA LEU A 418 -15.96 14.02 -18.65
C LEU A 418 -15.19 14.92 -17.69
N GLU A 419 -14.68 16.05 -18.17
CA GLU A 419 -14.07 17.08 -17.32
C GLU A 419 -15.06 17.62 -16.29
N ASP A 420 -16.32 17.80 -16.67
CA ASP A 420 -17.38 18.27 -15.78
C ASP A 420 -17.70 17.23 -14.70
N VAL A 421 -17.71 15.94 -15.05
CA VAL A 421 -17.85 14.85 -14.06
C VAL A 421 -16.68 14.83 -13.08
N LEU A 422 -15.45 14.95 -13.57
CA LEU A 422 -14.27 15.03 -12.70
C LEU A 422 -14.31 16.28 -11.82
N ALA A 423 -14.82 17.40 -12.35
CA ALA A 423 -14.90 18.68 -11.62
C ALA A 423 -15.99 18.71 -10.54
N GLN A 424 -16.96 17.79 -10.60
CA GLN A 424 -17.94 17.57 -9.54
C GLN A 424 -17.36 16.81 -8.35
N GLN A 425 -16.15 16.23 -8.46
CA GLN A 425 -15.51 15.61 -7.31
C GLN A 425 -15.25 16.70 -6.26
N THR A 426 -15.97 16.61 -5.14
CA THR A 426 -15.82 17.56 -4.03
C THR A 426 -14.98 16.98 -2.91
N THR A 427 -14.83 15.65 -2.87
CA THR A 427 -14.15 14.98 -1.77
C THR A 427 -13.08 13.98 -2.19
N ARG A 428 -12.16 13.70 -1.26
CA ARG A 428 -11.18 12.61 -1.34
C ARG A 428 -11.14 11.85 -0.04
N THR A 429 -11.24 10.53 -0.08
CA THR A 429 -10.94 9.69 1.08
C THR A 429 -9.42 9.62 1.26
N VAL A 430 -8.93 9.97 2.44
CA VAL A 430 -7.50 9.99 2.79
C VAL A 430 -7.30 9.11 4.02
N PRO A 431 -6.52 8.01 3.92
CA PRO A 431 -6.12 7.26 5.11
C PRO A 431 -5.22 8.15 5.97
N ILE A 432 -5.24 7.95 7.28
CA ILE A 432 -4.17 8.48 8.12
C ILE A 432 -2.98 7.52 8.01
N PRO A 433 -1.90 7.88 7.30
CA PRO A 433 -0.91 6.89 6.90
C PRO A 433 0.05 6.62 8.06
N THR A 434 -0.28 5.66 8.93
CA THR A 434 0.68 5.24 9.96
C THR A 434 0.59 3.74 10.27
N ASN A 435 1.71 3.05 10.16
CA ASN A 435 1.94 1.72 10.75
C ASN A 435 1.77 1.73 12.28
N VAL A 436 1.73 2.91 12.90
CA VAL A 436 1.47 3.15 14.31
C VAL A 436 0.00 2.90 14.65
N PHE A 437 -0.95 3.04 13.72
CA PHE A 437 -2.37 2.78 14.00
C PHE A 437 -2.61 1.34 14.41
N GLN A 438 -2.25 0.42 13.52
CA GLN A 438 -2.43 -1.01 13.75
C GLN A 438 -1.69 -1.48 15.00
N LYS A 439 -0.45 -1.02 15.20
CA LYS A 439 0.43 -1.55 16.26
C LYS A 439 0.22 -0.92 17.62
N GLU A 440 -0.26 0.31 17.67
CA GLU A 440 -0.22 1.11 18.90
C GLU A 440 -1.58 1.75 19.19
N LEU A 441 -2.17 2.46 18.22
CA LEU A 441 -3.37 3.28 18.48
C LEU A 441 -4.65 2.47 18.58
N ILE A 442 -4.83 1.44 17.75
CA ILE A 442 -6.00 0.55 17.83
C ILE A 442 -6.04 -0.16 19.20
N PRO A 443 -4.97 -0.86 19.64
CA PRO A 443 -4.94 -1.46 20.97
C PRO A 443 -5.15 -0.43 22.10
N GLU A 444 -4.58 0.76 21.95
CA GLU A 444 -4.67 1.79 22.98
C GLU A 444 -6.07 2.38 23.10
N ALA A 445 -6.71 2.75 21.99
CA ALA A 445 -8.10 3.25 21.96
C ALA A 445 -9.07 2.22 22.55
N GLY A 446 -8.82 0.94 22.32
CA GLY A 446 -9.51 -0.19 22.96
C GLY A 446 -9.65 -0.07 24.48
N ASN A 447 -8.69 0.55 25.17
CA ASN A 447 -8.68 0.68 26.63
C ASN A 447 -9.59 1.79 27.20
N TYR A 448 -10.16 2.67 26.36
CA TYR A 448 -10.93 3.82 26.83
C TYR A 448 -12.44 3.57 26.71
N ALA A 449 -13.22 3.87 27.75
CA ALA A 449 -14.66 3.58 27.73
C ALA A 449 -15.45 4.60 26.89
N SER A 450 -14.89 5.79 26.63
CA SER A 450 -15.57 6.86 25.89
C SER A 450 -14.60 7.77 25.15
N LEU A 451 -15.13 8.48 24.15
CA LEU A 451 -14.41 9.54 23.44
C LEU A 451 -13.89 10.63 24.41
N GLY A 452 -14.61 10.92 25.49
CA GLY A 452 -14.19 11.94 26.47
C GLY A 452 -12.89 11.58 27.19
N GLU A 453 -12.72 10.31 27.58
CA GLU A 453 -11.49 9.83 28.21
C GLU A 453 -10.33 9.83 27.20
N TRP A 454 -10.60 9.38 25.97
CA TRP A 454 -9.64 9.41 24.87
C TRP A 454 -9.17 10.83 24.54
N LYS A 455 -10.09 11.80 24.41
CA LYS A 455 -9.78 13.22 24.20
C LYS A 455 -8.86 13.77 25.29
N LYS A 456 -9.12 13.45 26.56
CA LYS A 456 -8.30 13.90 27.69
C LYS A 456 -6.87 13.35 27.60
N ARG A 457 -6.74 12.08 27.18
CA ARG A 457 -5.47 11.40 26.94
C ARG A 457 -4.72 12.03 25.74
N ILE A 458 -5.36 12.23 24.61
CA ILE A 458 -4.76 12.88 23.42
C ILE A 458 -4.32 14.30 23.73
N LYS A 459 -5.14 15.10 24.42
CA LYS A 459 -4.78 16.45 24.83
C LYS A 459 -3.52 16.47 25.68
N THR A 460 -3.43 15.57 26.66
CA THR A 460 -2.25 15.45 27.53
C THR A 460 -1.00 15.17 26.71
N ASP A 461 -1.12 14.35 25.66
CA ASP A 461 -0.04 14.03 24.76
C ASP A 461 0.39 15.19 23.87
N VAL A 462 -0.57 15.92 23.28
CA VAL A 462 -0.28 17.14 22.50
C VAL A 462 0.48 18.15 23.38
N ASP A 463 0.00 18.38 24.60
CA ASP A 463 0.60 19.36 25.53
C ASP A 463 2.02 18.94 25.98
N ARG A 464 2.32 17.64 25.96
CA ARG A 464 3.63 17.07 26.35
C ARG A 464 4.54 16.73 25.17
N ALA A 465 4.07 16.86 23.92
CA ALA A 465 4.73 16.30 22.75
C ALA A 465 6.14 16.90 22.55
N GLN A 466 7.15 16.17 23.00
CA GLN A 466 8.56 16.43 22.71
C GLN A 466 9.03 15.46 21.61
N PRO A 467 9.94 15.87 20.71
CA PRO A 467 10.38 15.03 19.58
C PRO A 467 10.95 13.64 19.92
N ASN A 468 11.21 13.35 21.20
CA ASN A 468 11.90 12.16 21.67
C ASN A 468 11.11 11.33 22.71
N ASP A 469 9.82 11.62 22.92
CA ASP A 469 8.98 10.83 23.84
C ASP A 469 8.33 9.65 23.10
N ASP A 470 8.91 8.45 23.27
CA ASP A 470 8.44 7.21 22.64
C ASP A 470 7.22 6.59 23.33
N THR A 471 6.68 7.21 24.38
CA THR A 471 5.46 6.77 25.06
C THR A 471 4.22 7.52 24.59
N ASN A 472 4.40 8.64 23.89
CA ASN A 472 3.34 9.56 23.50
C ASN A 472 2.75 9.18 22.13
N VAL A 473 1.44 8.94 22.10
CA VAL A 473 0.61 8.57 20.94
C VAL A 473 0.72 9.58 19.81
N VAL A 474 0.64 10.87 20.17
CA VAL A 474 0.73 11.97 19.20
C VAL A 474 2.16 12.07 18.65
N VAL A 475 3.17 11.75 19.46
CA VAL A 475 4.57 11.66 19.02
C VAL A 475 4.79 10.50 18.05
N LYS A 476 4.27 9.31 18.37
CA LYS A 476 4.35 8.14 17.49
C LYS A 476 3.67 8.38 16.15
N ALA A 477 2.45 8.91 16.16
CA ALA A 477 1.70 9.24 14.94
C ALA A 477 2.37 10.36 14.11
N LYS A 478 3.07 11.30 14.75
CA LYS A 478 3.89 12.28 14.02
C LYS A 478 5.16 11.67 13.46
N ALA A 479 5.80 10.69 14.12
CA ALA A 479 7.06 10.11 13.65
C ALA A 479 6.96 9.53 12.22
N THR A 480 5.75 9.21 11.78
CA THR A 480 5.41 8.64 10.48
C THR A 480 4.86 9.67 9.48
N THR A 481 4.66 10.92 9.89
CA THR A 481 4.07 11.98 9.05
C THR A 481 4.85 13.30 9.16
N SER A 482 4.66 14.22 8.21
CA SER A 482 5.17 15.60 8.33
C SER A 482 4.20 16.53 9.06
N THR A 483 3.10 15.99 9.59
CA THR A 483 1.96 16.75 10.11
C THR A 483 2.24 17.30 11.51
N PRO A 484 1.85 18.55 11.84
CA PRO A 484 2.04 19.10 13.19
C PRO A 484 1.33 18.27 14.29
N TYR A 485 1.86 18.29 15.52
CA TYR A 485 1.28 17.55 16.65
C TYR A 485 -0.16 17.95 16.94
N ALA A 486 -0.45 19.26 16.92
CA ALA A 486 -1.79 19.78 17.16
C ALA A 486 -2.78 19.22 16.14
N THR A 487 -2.38 19.18 14.87
CA THR A 487 -3.15 18.60 13.78
C THR A 487 -3.43 17.12 14.00
N ILE A 488 -2.42 16.31 14.37
CA ILE A 488 -2.61 14.91 14.74
C ILE A 488 -3.55 14.76 15.95
N GLY A 489 -3.42 15.63 16.95
CA GLY A 489 -4.29 15.66 18.12
C GLY A 489 -5.75 15.92 17.76
N ASN A 490 -6.01 16.87 16.86
CA ASN A 490 -7.36 17.17 16.36
C ASN A 490 -7.95 15.97 15.62
N LEU A 491 -7.16 15.38 14.71
CA LEU A 491 -7.54 14.21 13.94
C LEU A 491 -7.93 13.04 14.87
N LEU A 492 -7.10 12.71 15.85
CA LEU A 492 -7.37 11.62 16.78
C LEU A 492 -8.55 11.88 17.72
N SER A 493 -9.03 13.11 17.84
CA SER A 493 -10.02 13.50 18.85
C SER A 493 -11.47 13.46 18.36
N THR A 494 -11.77 12.99 17.15
CA THR A 494 -13.16 12.98 16.67
C THR A 494 -13.88 11.67 16.95
N GLN A 495 -15.22 11.70 16.91
CA GLN A 495 -16.03 10.51 17.21
C GLN A 495 -15.81 9.42 16.16
N GLY A 496 -15.78 9.75 14.87
CA GLY A 496 -15.59 8.76 13.81
C GLY A 496 -14.22 8.09 13.88
N VAL A 497 -13.19 8.81 14.29
CA VAL A 497 -11.84 8.23 14.44
C VAL A 497 -11.77 7.33 15.65
N PHE A 498 -12.34 7.77 16.77
CA PHE A 498 -12.42 6.93 17.96
C PHE A 498 -13.23 5.65 17.67
N ASP A 499 -14.35 5.76 16.97
CA ASP A 499 -15.18 4.62 16.57
C ASP A 499 -14.40 3.66 15.64
N ALA A 500 -13.69 4.18 14.63
CA ALA A 500 -12.84 3.39 13.75
C ALA A 500 -11.75 2.65 14.52
N LEU A 501 -11.02 3.34 15.41
CA LEU A 501 -9.99 2.72 16.23
C LEU A 501 -10.55 1.68 17.20
N LYS A 502 -11.75 1.92 17.74
CA LYS A 502 -12.43 0.99 18.64
C LYS A 502 -12.85 -0.29 17.95
N ARG A 503 -13.27 -0.20 16.69
CA ARG A 503 -13.54 -1.37 15.85
C ARG A 503 -12.24 -2.08 15.49
N GLY A 504 -11.15 -1.34 15.33
CA GLY A 504 -9.88 -1.85 14.79
C GLY A 504 -9.76 -1.59 13.29
N ASP A 505 -10.51 -0.62 12.77
CA ASP A 505 -10.38 -0.12 11.41
C ASP A 505 -9.22 0.89 11.33
N VAL A 506 -8.65 1.05 10.14
CA VAL A 506 -7.81 2.22 9.84
C VAL A 506 -8.73 3.44 9.72
N PRO A 507 -8.52 4.52 10.49
CA PRO A 507 -9.35 5.70 10.35
C PRO A 507 -9.11 6.39 9.00
N TYR A 508 -10.19 6.87 8.41
CA TYR A 508 -10.19 7.65 7.18
C TYR A 508 -10.82 9.00 7.42
N TYR A 509 -10.36 9.98 6.64
CA TYR A 509 -11.03 11.27 6.53
C TYR A 509 -11.43 11.55 5.09
N THR A 510 -12.55 12.22 4.95
CA THR A 510 -13.00 12.83 3.71
C THR A 510 -12.44 14.24 3.64
N ARG A 511 -11.40 14.44 2.83
CA ARG A 511 -10.87 15.76 2.53
C ARG A 511 -11.76 16.44 1.50
N GLN A 512 -12.28 17.62 1.84
CA GLN A 512 -12.98 18.48 0.89
C GLN A 512 -11.94 19.11 -0.07
N LEU A 513 -12.02 18.81 -1.36
CA LEU A 513 -11.14 19.38 -2.38
C LEU A 513 -11.35 20.90 -2.44
N GLY A 514 -10.26 21.67 -2.46
CA GLY A 514 -10.34 23.12 -2.34
C GLY A 514 -10.64 23.64 -0.92
N SER A 515 -10.59 22.79 0.10
CA SER A 515 -10.67 23.18 1.51
C SER A 515 -9.41 22.74 2.30
N THR A 516 -9.22 23.35 3.47
CA THR A 516 -8.29 22.87 4.50
C THR A 516 -8.99 21.96 5.52
N THR A 517 -10.30 21.85 5.43
CA THR A 517 -11.13 20.99 6.26
C THR A 517 -11.08 19.55 5.75
N VAL A 518 -11.00 18.61 6.70
CA VAL A 518 -11.34 17.21 6.46
C VAL A 518 -12.49 16.84 7.37
N GLU A 519 -13.25 15.83 7.02
CA GLU A 519 -14.35 15.28 7.81
C GLU A 519 -14.02 13.84 8.17
N ASP A 520 -14.38 13.39 9.37
CA ASP A 520 -14.28 11.96 9.69
C ASP A 520 -15.45 11.14 9.12
N GLU A 521 -15.47 9.84 9.43
CA GLU A 521 -16.55 8.94 8.98
C GLU A 521 -17.95 9.29 9.53
N LYS A 522 -18.06 10.23 10.47
CA LYS A 522 -19.34 10.76 10.98
C LYS A 522 -19.69 12.13 10.40
N GLY A 523 -18.88 12.64 9.48
CA GLY A 523 -19.03 13.98 8.92
C GLY A 523 -18.59 15.08 9.91
N GLU A 524 -17.88 14.75 10.99
CA GLU A 524 -17.36 15.77 11.91
C GLU A 524 -16.21 16.51 11.23
N ALA A 525 -16.40 17.80 10.95
CA ALA A 525 -15.38 18.65 10.38
C ALA A 525 -14.20 18.83 11.35
N ILE A 526 -12.99 18.68 10.82
CA ILE A 526 -11.72 18.75 11.53
C ILE A 526 -10.89 19.84 10.88
N ASP A 527 -10.43 20.78 11.70
CA ASP A 527 -9.42 21.73 11.27
C ASP A 527 -8.06 21.03 11.26
N VAL A 528 -7.42 21.07 10.09
CA VAL A 528 -6.14 20.40 9.83
C VAL A 528 -5.09 21.44 9.43
N PRO A 529 -4.55 22.21 10.41
CA PRO A 529 -3.57 23.26 10.14
C PRO A 529 -2.40 22.71 9.31
N GLY A 530 -2.11 23.36 8.18
CA GLY A 530 -1.02 23.00 7.27
C GLY A 530 -1.45 22.31 5.98
N TYR A 531 -2.73 21.92 5.83
CA TYR A 531 -3.23 21.52 4.51
C TYR A 531 -3.35 22.75 3.61
N VAL A 532 -2.69 22.72 2.46
CA VAL A 532 -2.77 23.81 1.47
C VAL A 532 -4.09 23.67 0.72
N LYS A 533 -4.85 24.77 0.64
CA LYS A 533 -6.05 24.85 -0.18
C LYS A 533 -5.67 24.54 -1.62
N VAL A 534 -6.38 23.63 -2.28
CA VAL A 534 -6.28 23.50 -3.75
C VAL A 534 -6.77 24.84 -4.32
N VAL A 535 -5.85 25.61 -4.92
CA VAL A 535 -6.12 27.02 -5.27
C VAL A 535 -7.02 27.13 -6.49
N ASP A 536 -6.91 26.17 -7.41
CA ASP A 536 -7.72 26.10 -8.62
C ASP A 536 -8.74 24.95 -8.52
N PRO A 537 -10.01 25.17 -8.90
CA PRO A 537 -10.93 24.08 -9.21
C PRO A 537 -10.36 23.10 -10.24
N ILE A 538 -10.84 21.86 -10.19
CA ILE A 538 -10.41 20.73 -11.03
C ILE A 538 -10.40 21.08 -12.52
N ASP A 539 -11.52 21.60 -13.02
CA ASP A 539 -11.71 22.01 -14.41
C ASP A 539 -10.77 23.15 -14.83
N VAL A 540 -10.53 24.11 -13.94
CA VAL A 540 -9.59 25.21 -14.14
C VAL A 540 -8.16 24.69 -14.24
N ALA A 541 -7.75 23.76 -13.37
CA ALA A 541 -6.43 23.15 -13.40
C ALA A 541 -6.21 22.35 -14.70
N MET A 542 -7.16 21.50 -15.09
CA MET A 542 -7.10 20.74 -16.35
C MET A 542 -7.04 21.69 -17.57
N THR A 543 -7.85 22.75 -17.57
CA THR A 543 -7.84 23.76 -18.63
C THR A 543 -6.50 24.48 -18.71
N LYS A 544 -5.90 24.87 -17.56
CA LYS A 544 -4.55 25.46 -17.54
C LYS A 544 -3.52 24.52 -18.14
N ARG A 545 -3.50 23.24 -17.75
CA ARG A 545 -2.55 22.25 -18.29
C ARG A 545 -2.73 22.01 -19.80
N ARG A 546 -3.98 21.99 -20.28
CA ARG A 546 -4.30 21.88 -21.71
C ARG A 546 -3.85 23.10 -22.52
N THR A 547 -4.11 24.31 -22.03
CA THR A 547 -3.89 25.57 -22.77
C THR A 547 -2.48 26.12 -22.65
N LYS A 548 -1.82 25.94 -21.51
CA LYS A 548 -0.49 26.52 -21.22
C LYS A 548 0.67 25.58 -21.50
N GLN A 549 0.42 24.44 -22.17
CA GLN A 549 1.39 23.34 -22.41
C GLN A 549 2.83 23.84 -22.25
N PRO A 550 3.53 23.50 -21.16
CA PRO A 550 4.81 24.11 -20.86
C PRO A 550 5.73 23.87 -22.06
N LYS A 551 6.39 24.93 -22.56
CA LYS A 551 7.41 24.79 -23.61
C LYS A 551 8.50 23.76 -23.23
N ASN A 552 8.61 23.45 -21.95
CA ASN A 552 9.54 22.49 -21.37
C ASN A 552 8.92 21.15 -20.97
N LEU A 553 7.62 20.88 -21.16
CA LEU A 553 6.99 19.63 -20.68
C LEU A 553 7.69 18.39 -21.27
N TYR A 554 8.03 18.41 -22.54
CA TYR A 554 8.76 17.32 -23.18
C TYR A 554 10.20 17.19 -22.70
N LYS A 555 10.83 18.29 -22.25
CA LYS A 555 12.16 18.24 -21.63
C LYS A 555 12.08 17.63 -20.24
N VAL A 556 11.10 18.06 -19.44
CA VAL A 556 10.80 17.48 -18.12
C VAL A 556 10.51 15.98 -18.26
N PHE A 557 9.69 15.58 -19.23
CA PHE A 557 9.41 14.16 -19.47
C PHE A 557 10.66 13.36 -19.89
N LYS A 558 11.54 13.94 -20.72
CA LYS A 558 12.82 13.29 -21.05
C LYS A 558 13.67 13.06 -19.80
N VAL A 559 13.88 14.09 -18.99
CA VAL A 559 14.80 13.99 -17.84
C VAL A 559 14.19 13.19 -16.68
N GLN A 560 12.93 13.38 -16.35
CA GLN A 560 12.33 12.72 -15.18
C GLN A 560 11.66 11.38 -15.52
N GLY A 561 11.11 11.24 -16.72
CA GLY A 561 10.42 10.03 -17.16
C GLY A 561 11.35 9.04 -17.85
N ILE A 562 11.96 9.47 -18.97
CA ILE A 562 12.81 8.59 -19.79
C ILE A 562 14.09 8.22 -19.04
N ASP A 563 14.83 9.18 -18.48
CA ASP A 563 16.09 8.84 -17.79
C ASP A 563 15.83 7.91 -16.60
N ARG A 564 14.71 8.09 -15.88
CA ARG A 564 14.34 7.20 -14.78
C ARG A 564 14.05 5.77 -15.25
N VAL A 565 13.39 5.61 -16.39
CA VAL A 565 13.18 4.28 -16.98
C VAL A 565 14.49 3.68 -17.48
N LEU A 566 15.41 4.49 -18.01
CA LEU A 566 16.75 4.04 -18.40
C LEU A 566 17.59 3.62 -17.17
N GLU A 567 17.44 4.29 -16.03
CA GLU A 567 18.04 3.84 -14.75
C GLU A 567 17.50 2.46 -14.33
N VAL A 568 16.18 2.26 -14.42
CA VAL A 568 15.56 0.94 -14.17
C VAL A 568 16.10 -0.10 -15.14
N GLN A 569 16.21 0.22 -16.43
CA GLN A 569 16.75 -0.68 -17.45
C GLN A 569 18.20 -1.07 -17.17
N ALA A 570 19.05 -0.11 -16.80
CA ALA A 570 20.44 -0.36 -16.46
C ALA A 570 20.57 -1.27 -15.23
N ASP A 571 19.71 -1.08 -14.22
CA ASP A 571 19.66 -1.90 -13.02
C ASP A 571 19.17 -3.34 -13.32
N VAL A 572 18.08 -3.51 -14.08
CA VAL A 572 17.59 -4.84 -14.49
C VAL A 572 18.60 -5.56 -15.40
N ALA A 573 19.33 -4.85 -16.24
CA ALA A 573 20.38 -5.44 -17.08
C ALA A 573 21.49 -6.11 -16.23
N GLN A 574 21.81 -5.55 -15.06
CA GLN A 574 22.75 -6.18 -14.12
C GLN A 574 22.22 -7.50 -13.58
N TRP A 575 20.92 -7.61 -13.32
CA TRP A 575 20.28 -8.86 -12.88
C TRP A 575 20.31 -9.92 -13.97
N ILE A 576 19.97 -9.56 -15.21
CA ILE A 576 20.05 -10.47 -16.37
C ILE A 576 21.49 -10.98 -16.56
N ALA A 577 22.48 -10.08 -16.46
CA ALA A 577 23.89 -10.45 -16.57
C ALA A 577 24.35 -11.35 -15.41
N ALA A 578 23.95 -11.04 -14.17
CA ALA A 578 24.28 -11.84 -13.00
C ALA A 578 23.72 -13.26 -13.10
N LYS A 579 22.47 -13.43 -13.55
CA LYS A 579 21.87 -14.77 -13.71
C LYS A 579 22.51 -15.59 -14.83
N LYS A 580 22.98 -14.94 -15.90
CA LYS A 580 23.80 -15.62 -16.94
C LYS A 580 25.12 -16.15 -16.39
N ASN A 581 25.74 -15.41 -15.47
CA ASN A 581 27.02 -15.80 -14.87
C ASN A 581 26.89 -16.78 -13.70
N ASN A 582 25.71 -16.83 -13.06
CA ASN A 582 25.40 -17.79 -12.01
C ASN A 582 23.95 -18.30 -12.14
N PRO A 583 23.73 -19.36 -12.93
CA PRO A 583 22.39 -19.89 -13.18
C PRO A 583 21.77 -20.59 -11.95
N ASN A 584 22.60 -20.98 -10.98
CA ASN A 584 22.18 -21.46 -9.66
C ASN A 584 21.84 -20.27 -8.77
#